data_AF-A0A2K8UG01-F1
#
_entry.id   AF-A0A2K8UG01-F1
#
_cell.length_a   1.000
_cell.length_b   1.000
_cell.length_c   1.000
_cell.angle_alpha   90.00
_cell.angle_beta   90.00
_cell.angle_gamma   90.00
#
_symmetry.space_group_name_H-M   'P 1'
#
loop_
_entity.id
_entity.type
_entity.pdbx_description
1 polymer ?
#
loop_
_entity_poly.entity_id
_entity_poly.type
_entity_poly.pdbx_seq_one_letter_code
_entity_poly.pdbx_strand_id
1 'polypeptide(L)'
;MRAVGTQIQSFLYGTFWVDLTLYDQFGAEIASFLNIEGENTENGDGTALFVGAVSDADNIARMVLAGAGDGAAINAIIVPEPPTLLLTLTLLGLLPAALRARIRGGRTVR
;
A
#
# COMPACT_ATOMS: atom_id res chain seq x y z
N MET A 1 4.90 1.88 -13.27
CA MET A 1 3.92 0.99 -12.60
C MET A 1 3.58 1.57 -11.24
N ARG A 2 2.29 1.87 -11.02
CA ARG A 2 1.78 2.48 -9.80
C ARG A 2 0.77 1.55 -9.17
N ALA A 3 0.92 1.33 -7.87
CA ALA A 3 0.02 0.53 -7.06
C ALA A 3 -0.59 1.40 -5.97
N VAL A 4 -1.90 1.29 -5.79
CA VAL A 4 -2.62 1.88 -4.66
C VAL A 4 -3.37 0.78 -3.94
N GLY A 5 -3.39 0.85 -2.60
CA GLY A 5 -4.09 -0.12 -1.79
C GLY A 5 -4.68 0.52 -0.55
N THR A 6 -5.66 -0.16 0.02
CA THR A 6 -6.33 0.22 1.25
C THR A 6 -6.76 -1.02 2.01
N GLN A 7 -6.77 -0.88 3.32
CA GLN A 7 -7.36 -1.84 4.23
C GLN A 7 -8.68 -1.27 4.73
N ILE A 8 -9.73 -2.07 4.70
CA ILE A 8 -11.06 -1.73 5.18
C ILE A 8 -11.43 -2.72 6.27
N GLN A 9 -11.76 -2.23 7.45
CA GLN A 9 -12.19 -3.07 8.56
C GLN A 9 -13.60 -2.67 8.98
N SER A 10 -14.53 -3.63 8.96
CA SER A 10 -15.88 -3.44 9.49
C SER A 10 -15.90 -3.69 10.99
N PHE A 11 -16.65 -2.89 11.73
CA PHE A 11 -16.95 -3.13 13.15
C PHE A 11 -18.29 -3.85 13.36
N LEU A 12 -19.04 -4.07 12.28
CA LEU A 12 -20.29 -4.82 12.31
C LEU A 12 -20.00 -6.29 12.04
N TYR A 13 -20.62 -7.17 12.83
CA TYR A 13 -20.53 -8.62 12.66
C TYR A 13 -21.32 -9.07 11.43
N GLY A 14 -20.74 -9.97 10.63
CA GLY A 14 -21.33 -10.53 9.42
C GLY A 14 -20.74 -9.97 8.11
N THR A 15 -21.41 -10.29 7.01
CA THR A 15 -21.03 -9.86 5.66
C THR A 15 -21.23 -8.36 5.46
N PHE A 16 -20.26 -7.72 4.82
CA PHE A 16 -20.34 -6.33 4.35
C PHE A 16 -19.88 -6.23 2.90
N TRP A 17 -20.29 -5.15 2.23
CA TRP A 17 -20.04 -4.95 0.81
C TRP A 17 -19.35 -3.60 0.58
N VAL A 18 -18.40 -3.57 -0.34
CA VAL A 18 -17.66 -2.36 -0.69
C VAL A 18 -17.65 -2.18 -2.20
N ASP A 19 -17.88 -0.94 -2.64
CA ASP A 19 -17.64 -0.53 -4.01
C ASP A 19 -16.31 0.21 -4.09
N LEU A 20 -15.52 -0.13 -5.11
CA LEU A 20 -14.23 0.47 -5.43
C LEU A 20 -14.32 1.18 -6.77
N THR A 21 -13.91 2.45 -6.82
CA THR A 21 -13.76 3.19 -8.07
C THR A 21 -12.38 3.84 -8.16
N LEU A 22 -11.72 3.64 -9.30
CA LEU A 22 -10.40 4.19 -9.59
C LEU A 22 -10.53 5.34 -10.58
N TYR A 23 -9.81 6.43 -10.32
CA TYR A 23 -9.79 7.61 -11.19
C TYR A 23 -8.38 7.98 -11.59
N ASP A 24 -8.26 8.51 -12.79
CA ASP A 24 -7.03 9.10 -13.28
C ASP A 24 -6.79 10.52 -12.73
N GLN A 25 -5.65 11.10 -13.09
CA GLN A 25 -5.26 12.44 -12.66
C GLN A 25 -6.17 13.56 -13.19
N PHE A 26 -6.96 13.30 -14.23
CA PHE A 26 -7.95 14.21 -14.78
C PHE A 26 -9.34 13.99 -14.18
N GLY A 27 -9.49 12.99 -13.31
CA GLY A 27 -10.75 12.62 -12.68
C GLY A 27 -11.63 11.72 -13.55
N ALA A 28 -11.12 11.17 -14.65
CA ALA A 28 -11.83 10.17 -15.43
C ALA A 28 -11.78 8.81 -14.72
N GLU A 29 -12.89 8.07 -14.73
CA GLU A 29 -12.93 6.72 -14.18
C GLU A 29 -12.06 5.79 -15.03
N ILE A 30 -11.14 5.09 -14.38
CA ILE A 30 -10.31 4.05 -15.00
C ILE A 30 -11.02 2.71 -14.94
N ALA A 31 -11.55 2.37 -13.75
CA ALA A 31 -12.25 1.11 -13.49
C ALA A 31 -13.12 1.23 -12.24
N SER A 32 -14.17 0.40 -12.20
CA SER A 32 -15.02 0.18 -11.04
C SER A 32 -15.20 -1.31 -10.75
N PHE A 33 -15.22 -1.63 -9.46
CA PHE A 33 -15.50 -2.97 -8.94
C PHE A 33 -16.59 -2.82 -7.89
N LEU A 34 -17.74 -3.42 -8.15
CA LEU A 34 -18.93 -3.28 -7.32
C LEU A 34 -19.15 -4.54 -6.49
N ASN A 35 -19.73 -4.37 -5.30
CA ASN A 35 -20.08 -5.45 -4.39
C ASN A 35 -18.89 -6.36 -4.08
N ILE A 36 -17.76 -5.78 -3.68
CA ILE A 36 -16.65 -6.55 -3.11
C ILE A 36 -17.09 -7.04 -1.73
N GLU A 37 -17.21 -8.35 -1.57
CA GLU A 37 -17.62 -8.97 -0.32
C GLU A 37 -16.47 -9.00 0.69
N GLY A 38 -16.76 -8.59 1.91
CA GLY A 38 -15.93 -8.85 3.09
C GLY A 38 -16.77 -9.53 4.17
N GLU A 39 -16.14 -10.33 5.02
CA GLU A 39 -16.81 -10.97 6.14
C GLU A 39 -16.11 -10.62 7.44
N ASN A 40 -16.89 -10.20 8.44
CA ASN A 40 -16.42 -10.05 9.80
C ASN A 40 -16.99 -11.16 10.69
N THR A 41 -16.13 -12.11 11.07
CA THR A 41 -16.52 -13.30 11.82
C THR A 41 -16.42 -13.14 13.35
N GLU A 42 -15.90 -12.03 13.87
CA GLU A 42 -15.81 -11.76 15.31
C GLU A 42 -15.63 -10.26 15.61
N ASN A 43 -16.31 -9.78 16.66
CA ASN A 43 -16.25 -8.36 17.03
C ASN A 43 -14.87 -8.02 17.64
N GLY A 44 -14.06 -7.25 16.90
CA GLY A 44 -12.73 -6.82 17.34
C GLY A 44 -11.57 -7.65 16.77
N ASP A 45 -11.85 -8.63 15.91
CA ASP A 45 -10.85 -9.63 15.47
C ASP A 45 -9.98 -9.19 14.28
N GLY A 46 -10.15 -7.96 13.80
CA GLY A 46 -9.25 -7.42 12.78
C GLY A 46 -9.47 -7.99 11.38
N THR A 47 -10.60 -8.67 11.12
CA THR A 47 -11.06 -9.06 9.78
C THR A 47 -11.13 -7.83 8.89
N ALA A 48 -10.13 -7.72 8.03
CA ALA A 48 -9.95 -6.57 7.16
C ALA A 48 -9.94 -7.02 5.70
N LEU A 49 -10.72 -6.34 4.89
CA LEU A 49 -10.68 -6.45 3.45
C LEU A 49 -9.51 -5.62 2.93
N PHE A 50 -8.59 -6.27 2.23
CA PHE A 50 -7.49 -5.60 1.55
C PHE A 50 -7.85 -5.43 0.09
N VAL A 51 -7.99 -4.19 -0.35
CA VAL A 51 -8.33 -3.85 -1.73
C VAL A 51 -7.17 -3.07 -2.33
N GLY A 52 -6.73 -3.47 -3.53
CA GLY A 52 -5.66 -2.79 -4.22
C GLY A 52 -5.78 -2.88 -5.73
N ALA A 53 -5.18 -1.92 -6.40
CA ALA A 53 -5.14 -1.83 -7.84
C ALA A 53 -3.71 -1.53 -8.31
N VAL A 54 -3.30 -2.20 -9.38
CA VAL A 54 -2.02 -2.00 -10.05
C VAL A 54 -2.31 -1.53 -11.46
N SER A 55 -1.68 -0.43 -11.87
CA SER A 55 -1.74 0.05 -13.25
C SER A 55 -0.36 0.00 -13.89
N ASP A 56 -0.33 -0.53 -15.12
CA ASP A 56 0.81 -0.53 -16.03
C ASP A 56 1.04 0.83 -16.69
N ALA A 57 -0.01 1.66 -16.78
CA ALA A 57 0.00 2.98 -17.41
C ALA A 57 0.31 4.16 -16.46
N ASP A 58 0.60 3.90 -15.18
CA ASP A 58 0.87 4.93 -14.14
C ASP A 58 -0.22 5.99 -13.96
N ASN A 59 -1.45 5.69 -14.37
CA ASN A 59 -2.54 6.67 -14.42
C ASN A 59 -3.41 6.71 -13.15
N ILE A 60 -3.29 5.77 -12.21
CA ILE A 60 -4.13 5.78 -11.00
C ILE A 60 -3.74 6.96 -10.11
N ALA A 61 -4.62 7.95 -9.98
CA ALA A 61 -4.40 9.11 -9.12
C ALA A 61 -5.25 9.09 -7.86
N ARG A 62 -6.45 8.52 -7.93
CA ARG A 62 -7.40 8.47 -6.81
C ARG A 62 -8.14 7.15 -6.77
N MET A 63 -8.36 6.67 -5.56
CA MET A 63 -9.19 5.52 -5.25
C MET A 63 -10.32 5.96 -4.32
N VAL A 64 -11.55 5.61 -4.65
CA VAL A 64 -12.75 5.91 -3.86
C VAL A 64 -13.37 4.59 -3.43
N LEU A 65 -13.74 4.54 -2.15
CA LEU A 65 -14.42 3.40 -1.53
C LEU A 65 -15.81 3.88 -1.07
N ALA A 66 -16.84 3.10 -1.37
CA ALA A 66 -18.20 3.34 -0.92
C ALA A 66 -18.82 2.05 -0.35
N GLY A 67 -19.90 2.18 0.43
CA GLY A 67 -20.67 1.02 0.90
C GLY A 67 -20.14 0.30 2.14
N ALA A 68 -18.94 0.63 2.62
CA ALA A 68 -18.31 -0.04 3.77
C ALA A 68 -19.11 0.00 5.10
N GLY A 69 -20.20 0.78 5.16
CA GLY A 69 -21.10 0.86 6.30
C GLY A 69 -20.63 1.83 7.39
N ASP A 70 -21.55 2.14 8.30
CA ASP A 70 -21.24 2.98 9.47
C ASP A 70 -20.24 2.28 10.38
N GLY A 71 -19.19 3.01 10.75
CA GLY A 71 -18.15 2.55 11.66
C GLY A 71 -16.88 2.08 10.97
N ALA A 72 -16.85 1.76 9.68
CA ALA A 72 -15.67 1.15 9.04
C ALA A 72 -14.37 1.98 9.19
N ALA A 73 -13.28 1.32 9.58
CA ALA A 73 -11.95 1.92 9.60
C ALA A 73 -11.26 1.70 8.25
N ILE A 74 -10.77 2.77 7.64
CA ILE A 74 -10.11 2.75 6.33
C ILE A 74 -8.68 3.24 6.50
N ASN A 75 -7.71 2.38 6.20
CA ASN A 75 -6.29 2.69 6.27
C ASN A 75 -5.64 2.58 4.89
N ALA A 76 -5.09 3.69 4.40
CA ALA A 76 -4.36 3.70 3.13
C ALA A 76 -3.04 2.94 3.24
N ILE A 77 -2.79 2.04 2.28
CA ILE A 77 -1.51 1.33 2.15
C ILE A 77 -0.72 2.00 1.03
N ILE A 78 0.33 2.71 1.41
CA ILE A 78 1.29 3.27 0.46
C ILE A 78 2.22 2.15 0.05
N VAL A 79 2.06 1.63 -1.17
CA VAL A 79 2.98 0.65 -1.76
C VAL A 79 4.15 1.44 -2.38
N PRO A 80 5.39 1.29 -1.88
CA PRO A 80 6.54 2.00 -2.46
C PRO A 80 6.75 1.55 -3.90
N GLU A 81 7.09 2.49 -4.79
CA GLU A 81 7.40 2.13 -6.18
C GLU A 81 8.60 1.17 -6.23
N PRO A 82 8.63 0.19 -7.15
CA PRO A 82 9.71 -0.79 -7.26
C PRO A 82 11.14 -0.21 -7.22
N PRO A 83 11.45 0.95 -7.85
CA PRO A 83 12.78 1.53 -7.80
C PRO A 83 13.18 2.01 -6.40
N THR A 84 12.23 2.49 -5.60
CA THR A 84 12.50 3.01 -4.25
C THR A 84 12.93 1.91 -3.28
N LEU A 85 12.38 0.69 -3.43
CA LEU A 85 12.80 -0.48 -2.66
C LEU A 85 14.24 -0.89 -3.01
N LEU A 86 14.58 -0.89 -4.30
CA LEU A 86 15.94 -1.21 -4.76
C LEU A 86 16.96 -0.15 -4.30
N LEU A 87 16.60 1.13 -4.36
CA LEU A 87 17.45 2.22 -3.87
C LEU A 87 17.69 2.15 -2.35
N THR A 88 16.64 1.83 -1.59
CA THR A 88 16.73 1.71 -0.13
C THR A 88 17.61 0.52 0.27
N LEU A 89 17.43 -0.64 -0.37
CA LEU A 89 18.25 -1.82 -0.12
C LEU A 89 19.71 -1.64 -0.54
N THR A 90 19.98 -0.96 -1.65
CA THR A 90 21.36 -0.63 -2.06
C THR A 90 22.01 0.35 -1.10
N LEU A 91 21.30 1.38 -0.64
CA LEU A 91 21.82 2.31 0.38
C LEU A 91 22.10 1.61 1.72
N LEU A 92 21.20 0.74 2.20
CA LEU A 92 21.42 -0.06 3.41
C LEU A 92 22.56 -1.08 3.25
N GLY A 93 22.77 -1.63 2.06
CA GLY A 93 23.87 -2.55 1.77
C GLY A 93 25.24 -1.85 1.67
N LEU A 94 25.27 -0.57 1.27
CA LEU A 94 26.49 0.22 1.12
C LEU A 94 26.94 0.87 2.44
N LEU A 95 26.03 1.14 3.37
CA LEU A 95 26.34 1.69 4.70
C LEU A 95 27.36 0.85 5.50
N PRO A 96 27.21 -0.49 5.61
CA PRO A 96 28.20 -1.35 6.26
C PRO A 96 29.54 -1.38 5.53
N ALA A 97 29.53 -1.37 4.19
CA ALA A 97 30.75 -1.40 3.37
C ALA A 97 31.56 -0.10 3.48
N ALA A 98 30.88 1.05 3.49
CA ALA A 98 31.51 2.37 3.67
C ALA A 98 32.08 2.55 5.09
N LEU A 99 31.38 2.08 6.13
CA LEU A 99 31.91 2.05 7.50
C LEU A 99 33.16 1.18 7.61
N ARG A 100 33.18 0.02 6.94
CA ARG A 100 34.32 -0.91 6.95
C ARG A 100 35.53 -0.38 6.16
N ALA A 101 35.30 0.36 5.08
CA ALA A 101 36.36 1.02 4.32
C ALA A 101 37.01 2.17 5.13
N ARG A 102 36.22 2.94 5.88
CA ARG A 102 36.73 4.03 6.73
C ARG A 102 37.58 3.53 7.90
N ILE A 103 37.24 2.38 8.49
CA ILE A 103 38.01 1.79 9.60
C ILE A 103 39.35 1.19 9.12
N ARG A 104 39.44 0.70 7.87
CA ARG A 104 40.67 0.09 7.33
C ARG A 104 41.62 1.08 6.64
N GLY A 105 41.14 2.23 6.19
CA GLY A 105 41.98 3.26 5.55
C GLY A 105 42.85 4.11 6.49
N GLY A 106 42.70 3.97 7.82
CA GLY A 106 43.40 4.79 8.81
C GLY A 106 44.80 4.31 9.22
N ARG A 107 45.40 3.32 8.53
CA ARG A 107 46.69 2.75 8.93
C ARG A 107 47.70 2.73 7.78
N THR A 108 48.14 3.92 7.38
CA THR A 108 49.48 4.13 6.84
C THR A 108 50.24 5.01 7.84
N VAL A 109 50.91 4.36 8.79
CA VAL A 109 51.96 4.98 9.60
C VAL A 109 53.19 4.10 9.49
N ARG A 110 54.20 4.69 8.85
CA ARG A 110 55.62 4.34 8.72
C ARG A 110 55.97 3.27 7.70
#